data_AF-A0AAP0RYC8-F1
#
_entry.id   AF-A0AAP0RYC8-F1
#
_cell.length_a   1.000
_cell.length_b   1.000
_cell.length_c   1.000
_cell.angle_alpha   90.00
_cell.angle_beta   90.00
_cell.angle_gamma   90.00
#
_symmetry.space_group_name_H-M   'P 1'
#
loop_
_entity.id
_entity.type
_entity.pdbx_description
1 polymer ?
#
loop_
_entity_poly.entity_id
_entity_poly.type
_entity_poly.pdbx_seq_one_letter_code
_entity_poly.pdbx_strand_id
1 'polypeptide(L)'
;MENSYETVNGNGPYENGHKIMRHSSYQPSIKVSLHWLDLRVFYVRVSICEIDDSTPEYLTLNHIPLNPNTLLEVNGVRTSIHSDGMSTLLRRDRLDKKSEEATFVSTDSIRMTGSAKFEVLDKDFLMLSGVLELCNSNGFIGESRDHSQRWSMNCESNVTAGTGFLKGKQFMGSDIASPTC
;
A
#
# COMPACT_ATOMS: atom_id res chain seq x y z
N MET A 1 18.62 -43.61 85.37
CA MET A 1 17.94 -42.47 86.02
C MET A 1 17.08 -41.82 84.98
N GLU A 2 15.77 -41.89 85.20
CA GLU A 2 14.77 -41.03 84.57
C GLU A 2 15.20 -39.56 84.63
N ASN A 3 14.80 -38.78 83.62
CA ASN A 3 13.96 -37.61 83.83
C ASN A 3 13.35 -37.16 82.49
N SER A 4 12.04 -37.26 82.43
CA SER A 4 11.13 -36.79 81.40
C SER A 4 10.78 -35.32 81.59
N TYR A 5 10.61 -34.58 80.48
CA TYR A 5 9.57 -33.57 80.37
C TYR A 5 9.02 -33.56 78.93
N GLU A 6 7.70 -33.52 78.85
CA GLU A 6 6.84 -33.56 77.66
C GLU A 6 7.17 -32.39 76.69
N THR A 7 6.81 -32.41 75.40
CA THR A 7 5.51 -31.90 74.93
C THR A 7 5.29 -32.22 73.44
N VAL A 8 4.16 -32.91 73.17
CA VAL A 8 3.21 -32.79 72.03
C VAL A 8 3.65 -33.03 70.57
N ASN A 9 3.02 -34.07 70.01
CA ASN A 9 2.85 -34.40 68.60
C ASN A 9 2.37 -33.25 67.71
N GLY A 10 3.00 -33.11 66.54
CA GLY A 10 2.46 -32.41 65.38
C GLY A 10 2.82 -33.17 64.11
N ASN A 11 1.87 -33.96 63.60
CA ASN A 11 1.97 -34.74 62.37
C ASN A 11 1.82 -33.84 61.13
N GLY A 12 2.64 -34.07 60.10
CA GLY A 12 2.35 -33.66 58.72
C GLY A 12 3.59 -33.42 57.85
N PRO A 13 3.86 -34.27 56.84
CA PRO A 13 4.92 -34.02 55.88
C PRO A 13 4.42 -33.05 54.80
N TYR A 14 4.95 -31.83 54.77
CA TYR A 14 4.77 -30.93 53.62
C TYR A 14 5.78 -31.31 52.54
N GLU A 15 5.28 -32.07 51.58
CA GLU A 15 5.88 -32.35 50.29
C GLU A 15 6.07 -31.01 49.54
N ASN A 16 7.32 -30.59 49.35
CA ASN A 16 7.66 -29.34 48.69
C ASN A 16 7.51 -29.50 47.16
N GLY A 17 6.26 -29.42 46.69
CA GLY A 17 5.91 -29.42 45.29
C GLY A 17 6.31 -28.09 44.63
N HIS A 18 7.52 -28.02 44.08
CA HIS A 18 7.90 -26.95 43.15
C HIS A 18 7.07 -27.05 41.86
N LYS A 19 5.85 -26.49 41.88
CA LYS A 19 5.12 -26.17 40.66
C LYS A 19 5.79 -24.96 40.02
N ILE A 20 6.71 -25.22 39.10
CA ILE A 20 7.18 -24.21 38.13
C ILE A 20 5.96 -23.86 37.28
N MET A 21 5.24 -22.82 37.70
CA MET A 21 4.16 -22.22 36.94
C MET A 21 4.82 -21.54 35.75
N ARG A 22 4.95 -22.27 34.63
CA ARG A 22 5.27 -21.70 33.33
C ARG A 22 4.14 -20.74 32.99
N HIS A 23 4.29 -19.48 33.37
CA HIS A 23 3.54 -18.40 32.78
C HIS A 23 3.97 -18.34 31.31
N SER A 24 3.28 -19.11 30.48
CA SER A 24 3.20 -18.81 29.07
C SER A 24 2.63 -17.39 29.00
N SER A 25 3.48 -16.43 28.67
CA SER A 25 3.05 -15.10 28.24
C SER A 25 2.34 -15.27 26.90
N TYR A 26 1.12 -15.82 26.94
CA TYR A 26 0.11 -15.57 25.92
C TYR A 26 -0.25 -14.09 26.04
N GLN A 27 0.64 -13.24 25.52
CA GLN A 27 0.22 -11.96 24.98
C GLN A 27 -0.87 -12.29 23.97
N PRO A 28 -2.11 -11.81 24.14
CA PRO A 28 -3.06 -11.82 23.06
C PRO A 28 -2.41 -11.01 21.94
N SER A 29 -1.90 -11.68 20.91
CA SER A 29 -1.53 -10.99 19.69
C SER A 29 -2.82 -10.35 19.22
N ILE A 30 -2.95 -9.03 19.43
CA ILE A 30 -3.97 -8.26 18.74
C ILE A 30 -3.66 -8.53 17.27
N LYS A 31 -4.47 -9.37 16.63
CA LYS A 31 -4.42 -9.56 15.18
C LYS A 31 -4.85 -8.22 14.62
N VAL A 32 -3.90 -7.31 14.46
CA VAL A 32 -4.09 -6.10 13.69
C VAL A 32 -4.33 -6.60 12.28
N SER A 33 -5.59 -6.65 11.87
CA SER A 33 -5.95 -6.92 10.49
C SER A 33 -5.32 -5.81 9.66
N LEU A 34 -4.29 -6.16 8.89
CA LEU A 34 -3.73 -5.23 7.92
C LEU A 34 -4.79 -5.02 6.85
N HIS A 35 -5.24 -3.78 6.71
CA HIS A 35 -6.16 -3.42 5.65
C HIS A 35 -5.35 -3.20 4.38
N TRP A 36 -5.58 -4.07 3.41
CA TRP A 36 -4.94 -3.99 2.10
C TRP A 36 -5.86 -3.25 1.14
N LEU A 37 -5.33 -2.28 0.42
CA LEU A 37 -5.88 -1.88 -0.86
C LEU A 37 -5.50 -2.95 -1.88
N ASP A 38 -6.47 -3.45 -2.66
CA ASP A 38 -6.27 -4.40 -3.76
C ASP A 38 -6.63 -3.71 -5.07
N LEU A 39 -5.61 -3.31 -5.84
CA LEU A 39 -5.73 -2.76 -7.17
C LEU A 39 -5.60 -3.89 -8.18
N ARG A 40 -6.68 -4.14 -8.93
CA ARG A 40 -6.75 -5.21 -9.95
C ARG A 40 -6.59 -4.70 -11.37
N VAL A 41 -6.84 -3.41 -11.56
CA VAL A 41 -6.73 -2.74 -12.85
C VAL A 41 -6.15 -1.37 -12.59
N PHE A 42 -5.09 -1.05 -13.32
CA PHE A 42 -4.54 0.28 -13.42
C PHE A 42 -4.59 0.67 -14.89
N TYR A 43 -5.21 1.80 -15.22
CA TYR A 43 -5.19 2.29 -16.58
C TYR A 43 -4.88 3.78 -16.64
N VAL A 44 -4.19 4.17 -17.70
CA VAL A 44 -3.89 5.56 -18.03
C VAL A 44 -4.47 5.83 -19.40
N ARG A 45 -5.25 6.89 -19.48
CA ARG A 45 -5.82 7.39 -20.73
C ARG A 45 -5.20 8.74 -21.02
N VAL A 46 -4.55 8.85 -22.17
CA VAL A 46 -3.89 10.07 -22.62
C VAL A 46 -4.66 10.59 -23.82
N SER A 47 -5.28 11.75 -23.68
CA SER A 47 -5.96 12.45 -24.77
C SER A 47 -5.07 13.55 -25.36
N ILE A 48 -5.35 13.98 -26.60
CA ILE A 48 -4.61 15.04 -27.31
C ILE A 48 -3.12 14.66 -27.46
N CYS A 49 -2.87 13.42 -27.90
CA CYS A 49 -1.54 12.91 -28.21
C CYS A 49 -1.38 12.67 -29.71
N GLU A 50 -0.21 13.00 -30.27
CA GLU A 50 0.08 12.68 -31.66
C GLU A 50 0.27 11.17 -31.77
N ILE A 51 -0.67 10.52 -32.46
CA ILE A 51 -0.62 9.07 -32.66
C ILE A 51 0.13 8.77 -33.95
N ASP A 52 1.41 8.48 -33.82
CA ASP A 52 2.28 7.99 -34.89
C ASP A 52 2.98 6.67 -34.50
N ASP A 53 3.90 6.21 -35.35
CA ASP A 53 4.70 4.99 -35.12
C ASP A 53 5.64 5.11 -33.90
N SER A 54 5.80 6.30 -33.32
CA SER A 54 6.56 6.53 -32.09
C SER A 54 5.74 6.34 -30.81
N THR A 55 4.42 6.15 -30.91
CA THR A 55 3.56 5.85 -29.77
C THR A 55 4.00 4.53 -29.11
N PRO A 56 4.34 4.52 -27.82
CA PRO A 56 4.89 3.34 -27.16
C PRO A 56 3.87 2.20 -27.08
N GLU A 57 4.37 0.97 -27.08
CA GLU A 57 3.56 -0.23 -26.81
C GLU A 57 3.38 -0.45 -25.31
N TYR A 58 4.32 0.03 -24.50
CA TYR A 58 4.32 -0.12 -23.04
C TYR A 58 4.75 1.18 -22.36
N LEU A 59 4.13 1.46 -21.21
CA LEU A 59 4.63 2.43 -20.24
C LEU A 59 5.10 1.67 -18.99
N THR A 60 6.06 2.25 -18.27
CA THR A 60 6.51 1.73 -16.98
C THR A 60 5.66 2.36 -15.88
N LEU A 61 5.12 1.53 -14.98
CA LEU A 61 4.42 1.96 -13.78
C LEU A 61 5.24 1.59 -12.55
N ASN A 62 5.80 2.59 -11.87
CA ASN A 62 6.52 2.42 -10.62
C ASN A 62 5.59 2.65 -9.43
N HIS A 63 5.77 1.85 -8.38
CA HIS A 63 5.12 2.01 -7.08
C HIS A 63 6.18 2.14 -5.99
N ILE A 64 6.15 3.24 -5.25
CA ILE A 64 7.16 3.63 -4.27
C ILE A 64 6.47 3.79 -2.91
N PRO A 65 6.73 2.90 -1.94
CA PRO A 65 6.21 3.03 -0.58
C PRO A 65 6.62 4.37 0.06
N LEU A 66 5.68 5.13 0.61
CA LEU A 66 6.01 6.41 1.28
C LEU A 66 6.46 6.24 2.72
N ASN A 67 6.17 5.08 3.33
CA ASN A 67 6.56 4.75 4.70
C ASN A 67 7.28 3.41 4.73
N PRO A 68 8.30 3.21 5.59
CA PRO A 68 9.00 1.93 5.73
C PRO A 68 8.12 0.75 6.13
N ASN A 69 6.98 1.03 6.77
CA ASN A 69 6.01 0.04 7.20
C ASN A 69 4.95 -0.28 6.12
N THR A 70 4.95 0.45 5.00
CA THR A 70 4.05 0.17 3.88
C THR A 70 4.50 -1.12 3.20
N LEU A 71 3.63 -2.11 3.19
CA LEU A 71 3.85 -3.35 2.46
C LEU A 71 3.33 -3.17 1.05
N LEU A 72 4.09 -3.60 0.06
CA LEU A 72 3.72 -3.56 -1.35
C LEU A 72 3.90 -4.96 -1.95
N GLU A 73 2.85 -5.44 -2.62
CA GLU A 73 2.83 -6.72 -3.32
C GLU A 73 2.37 -6.50 -4.76
N VAL A 74 2.98 -7.21 -5.71
CA VAL A 74 2.54 -7.29 -7.10
C VAL A 74 2.48 -8.75 -7.47
N ASN A 75 1.32 -9.20 -7.93
CA ASN A 75 1.05 -10.58 -8.31
C ASN A 75 1.45 -11.59 -7.21
N GLY A 76 1.25 -11.20 -5.94
CA GLY A 76 1.61 -12.00 -4.77
C GLY A 76 3.10 -11.99 -4.38
N VAL A 77 3.95 -11.31 -5.14
CA VAL A 77 5.37 -11.11 -4.78
C VAL A 77 5.50 -9.83 -3.96
N ARG A 78 6.04 -9.96 -2.75
CA ARG A 78 6.22 -8.84 -1.82
C ARG A 78 7.58 -8.17 -2.01
N THR A 79 7.59 -6.83 -1.98
CA THR A 79 8.85 -6.07 -1.98
C THR A 79 9.65 -6.32 -0.72
N SER A 80 10.98 -6.33 -0.85
CA SER A 80 11.84 -6.37 0.33
C SER A 80 11.76 -5.04 1.09
N ILE A 81 12.02 -5.08 2.40
CA ILE A 81 12.10 -3.87 3.24
C ILE A 81 13.22 -2.89 2.84
N HIS A 82 14.13 -3.32 1.96
CA HIS A 82 15.23 -2.52 1.43
C HIS A 82 15.01 -2.13 -0.05
N SER A 83 13.84 -2.45 -0.62
CA SER A 83 13.52 -2.10 -2.01
C SER A 83 12.97 -0.68 -2.07
N ASP A 84 13.46 0.12 -3.01
CA ASP A 84 12.94 1.48 -3.26
C ASP A 84 11.54 1.47 -3.89
N GLY A 85 11.04 0.31 -4.33
CA GLY A 85 9.71 0.16 -4.90
C GLY A 85 9.52 -1.14 -5.66
N MET A 86 8.50 -1.15 -6.54
CA MET A 86 8.25 -2.19 -7.54
C MET A 86 7.78 -1.56 -8.85
N SER A 87 8.21 -2.12 -9.97
CA SER A 87 7.79 -1.67 -11.30
C SER A 87 6.93 -2.72 -11.99
N THR A 88 5.92 -2.27 -12.71
CA THR A 88 5.06 -3.05 -13.60
C THR A 88 4.96 -2.37 -14.96
N LEU A 89 4.29 -3.01 -15.93
CA LEU A 89 4.09 -2.47 -17.27
C LEU A 89 2.62 -2.19 -17.52
N LEU A 90 2.33 -1.03 -18.10
CA LEU A 90 1.03 -0.72 -18.69
C LEU A 90 1.11 -0.98 -20.19
N ARG A 91 0.40 -1.98 -20.69
CA ARG A 91 0.36 -2.30 -22.12
C ARG A 91 -0.65 -1.40 -22.83
N ARG A 92 -0.31 -0.90 -24.02
CA ARG A 92 -1.24 -0.18 -24.88
C ARG A 92 -2.42 -1.08 -25.24
N ASP A 93 -3.59 -0.72 -24.74
CA ASP A 93 -4.86 -1.42 -24.98
C ASP A 93 -5.59 -0.85 -26.19
N ARG A 94 -5.65 0.49 -26.30
CA ARG A 94 -6.39 1.18 -27.36
C ARG A 94 -5.61 2.35 -27.91
N LEU A 95 -5.81 2.58 -29.20
CA LEU A 95 -5.25 3.69 -29.95
C LEU A 95 -6.33 4.26 -30.88
N ASP A 96 -6.83 5.45 -30.59
CA ASP A 96 -7.85 6.12 -31.38
C ASP A 96 -7.30 7.38 -32.04
N LYS A 97 -6.94 7.24 -33.31
CA LYS A 97 -6.46 8.32 -34.16
C LYS A 97 -7.49 9.43 -34.38
N LYS A 98 -8.80 9.15 -34.26
CA LYS A 98 -9.84 10.16 -34.49
C LYS A 98 -9.99 11.11 -33.30
N SER A 99 -9.82 10.59 -32.08
CA SER A 99 -9.90 11.35 -30.83
C SER A 99 -8.54 11.72 -30.24
N GLU A 100 -7.45 11.38 -30.95
CA GLU A 100 -6.07 11.62 -30.50
C GLU A 100 -5.81 11.02 -29.11
N GLU A 101 -6.30 9.79 -28.89
CA GLU A 101 -6.29 9.14 -27.58
C GLU A 101 -5.56 7.78 -27.57
N ALA A 102 -4.74 7.57 -26.56
CA ALA A 102 -4.09 6.30 -26.26
C ALA A 102 -4.46 5.82 -24.85
N THR A 103 -4.79 4.54 -24.70
CA THR A 103 -5.08 3.91 -23.40
C THR A 103 -4.07 2.81 -23.12
N PHE A 104 -3.52 2.82 -21.91
CA PHE A 104 -2.58 1.82 -21.42
C PHE A 104 -3.15 1.17 -20.15
N VAL A 105 -3.03 -0.15 -20.04
CA VAL A 105 -3.68 -0.94 -18.99
C VAL A 105 -2.69 -1.96 -18.42
N SER A 106 -2.70 -2.10 -17.09
CA SER A 106 -2.18 -3.27 -16.37
C SER A 106 -3.33 -3.94 -15.65
N THR A 107 -3.31 -5.27 -15.64
CA THR A 107 -4.21 -6.12 -14.85
C THR A 107 -3.44 -6.87 -13.76
N ASP A 108 -2.23 -6.41 -13.43
CA ASP A 108 -1.47 -6.95 -12.31
C ASP A 108 -2.24 -6.72 -11.01
N SER A 109 -2.19 -7.69 -10.11
CA SER A 109 -2.76 -7.56 -8.76
C SER A 109 -1.76 -6.86 -7.86
N ILE A 110 -1.94 -5.55 -7.68
CA ILE A 110 -1.10 -4.72 -6.82
C ILE A 110 -1.82 -4.54 -5.49
N ARG A 111 -1.17 -4.92 -4.39
CA ARG A 111 -1.73 -4.77 -3.05
C ARG A 111 -0.82 -3.91 -2.17
N MET A 112 -1.40 -3.03 -1.36
CA MET A 112 -0.63 -2.23 -0.40
C MET A 112 -1.35 -1.97 0.92
N THR A 113 -0.62 -1.85 2.03
CA THR A 113 -1.19 -1.61 3.38
C THR A 113 -1.10 -0.17 3.88
N GLY A 114 -0.49 0.72 3.11
CA GLY A 114 -0.27 2.12 3.47
C GLY A 114 -0.01 2.96 2.22
N SER A 115 0.17 4.26 2.42
CA SER A 115 0.32 5.20 1.32
C SER A 115 1.55 4.89 0.45
N ALA A 116 1.38 5.06 -0.86
CA ALA A 116 2.44 4.86 -1.85
C ALA A 116 2.33 5.90 -2.97
N LYS A 117 3.47 6.34 -3.48
CA LYS A 117 3.55 7.11 -4.72
C LYS A 117 3.49 6.14 -5.90
N PHE A 118 2.85 6.56 -6.99
CA PHE A 118 3.00 5.91 -8.28
C PHE A 118 3.54 6.88 -9.32
N GLU A 119 4.29 6.36 -10.27
CA GLU A 119 4.87 7.12 -11.39
C GLU A 119 4.67 6.34 -12.68
N VAL A 120 4.23 7.03 -13.73
CA VAL A 120 4.06 6.46 -15.07
C VAL A 120 5.09 7.09 -15.98
N LEU A 121 5.91 6.26 -16.62
CA LEU A 121 7.00 6.70 -17.47
C LEU A 121 6.87 6.16 -18.89
N ASP A 122 7.17 7.01 -19.87
CA ASP A 122 7.56 6.61 -21.22
C ASP A 122 9.09 6.53 -21.25
N LYS A 123 9.62 5.31 -21.17
CA LYS A 123 11.06 5.06 -20.96
C LYS A 123 11.54 5.78 -19.69
N ASP A 124 12.38 6.80 -19.82
CA ASP A 124 12.92 7.59 -18.71
C ASP A 124 12.15 8.90 -18.48
N PHE A 125 11.11 9.18 -19.27
CA PHE A 125 10.33 10.40 -19.17
C PHE A 125 9.11 10.21 -18.27
N LEU A 126 9.06 10.93 -17.15
CA LEU A 126 7.93 10.95 -16.23
C LEU A 126 6.73 11.66 -16.86
N MET A 127 5.67 10.91 -17.14
CA MET A 127 4.43 11.45 -17.72
C MET A 127 3.43 11.88 -16.65
N LEU A 128 3.25 11.06 -15.64
CA LEU A 128 2.23 11.19 -14.62
C LEU A 128 2.81 10.72 -13.29
N SER A 129 2.54 11.44 -12.22
CA SER A 129 2.81 10.94 -10.88
C SER A 129 1.60 11.16 -9.99
N GLY A 130 1.49 10.39 -8.93
CA GLY A 130 0.41 10.56 -7.97
C GLY A 130 0.68 9.84 -6.67
N VAL A 131 -0.16 10.11 -5.69
CA VAL A 131 -0.08 9.50 -4.38
C VAL A 131 -1.41 8.85 -4.06
N LEU A 132 -1.37 7.56 -3.76
CA LEU A 132 -2.45 6.84 -3.11
C LEU A 132 -2.24 6.99 -1.60
N GLU A 133 -3.13 7.71 -0.94
CA GLU A 133 -3.03 8.04 0.47
C GLU A 133 -4.07 7.28 1.29
N LEU A 134 -3.60 6.63 2.36
CA LEU A 134 -4.46 6.02 3.38
C LEU A 134 -4.89 7.11 4.38
N CYS A 135 -6.13 7.60 4.25
CA CYS A 135 -6.74 8.55 5.16
C CYS A 135 -7.19 7.83 6.44
N ASN A 136 -6.51 8.11 7.55
CA ASN A 136 -6.94 7.69 8.88
C ASN A 136 -7.93 8.72 9.45
N SER A 137 -9.14 8.31 9.81
CA SER A 137 -10.00 9.14 10.64
C SER A 137 -9.41 9.19 12.06
N ASN A 138 -8.94 10.36 12.48
CA ASN A 138 -8.64 10.58 13.90
C ASN A 138 -9.97 10.40 14.65
N GLY A 139 -10.07 9.36 15.48
CA GLY A 139 -11.28 8.98 16.23
C GLY A 139 -11.64 9.96 17.36
N PHE A 140 -11.69 11.26 17.08
CA PHE A 140 -12.12 12.31 17.98
C PHE A 140 -13.43 12.89 17.45
N ILE A 141 -14.51 12.14 17.64
CA ILE A 141 -15.92 12.57 17.82
C ILE A 141 -16.75 11.28 17.74
N GLY A 142 -17.60 11.08 18.75
CA GLY A 142 -18.36 9.87 19.00
C GLY A 142 -19.44 9.62 17.94
N GLU A 143 -19.03 9.15 16.78
CA GLU A 143 -19.91 8.75 15.69
C GLU A 143 -19.61 7.31 15.27
N SER A 144 -20.66 6.65 14.77
CA SER A 144 -20.88 5.21 14.63
C SER A 144 -19.72 4.36 14.09
N ARG A 145 -19.84 3.03 14.33
CA ARG A 145 -18.95 1.88 14.04
C ARG A 145 -18.43 1.71 12.60
N ASP A 146 -18.30 2.77 11.83
CA ASP A 146 -17.72 2.76 10.49
C ASP A 146 -16.32 3.38 10.54
N HIS A 147 -15.39 2.69 11.20
CA HIS A 147 -13.94 2.96 11.13
C HIS A 147 -13.38 2.52 9.77
N SER A 148 -14.09 2.79 8.66
CA SER A 148 -13.59 2.49 7.33
C SER A 148 -12.44 3.43 7.02
N GLN A 149 -11.23 2.88 7.05
CA GLN A 149 -10.07 3.54 6.47
C GLN A 149 -10.40 3.92 5.02
N ARG A 150 -10.21 5.19 4.68
CA ARG A 150 -10.50 5.71 3.35
C ARG A 150 -9.21 5.83 2.56
N TRP A 151 -9.31 5.65 1.26
CA TRP A 151 -8.20 5.91 0.35
C TRP A 151 -8.54 7.12 -0.49
N SER A 152 -7.59 8.04 -0.62
CA SER A 152 -7.64 9.16 -1.57
C SER A 152 -6.53 9.00 -2.59
N MET A 153 -6.70 9.65 -3.74
CA MET A 153 -5.69 9.71 -4.78
C MET A 153 -5.53 11.15 -5.22
N ASN A 154 -4.29 11.65 -5.22
CA ASN A 154 -3.93 12.85 -5.96
C ASN A 154 -3.05 12.45 -7.16
N CYS A 155 -3.15 13.21 -8.24
CA CYS A 155 -2.44 12.93 -9.49
C CYS A 155 -2.00 14.23 -10.15
N GLU A 156 -0.74 14.28 -10.56
CA GLU A 156 -0.09 15.42 -11.19
C GLU A 156 0.45 14.98 -12.56
N SER A 157 0.08 15.73 -13.59
CA SER A 157 0.65 15.56 -14.93
C SER A 157 2.01 16.25 -14.99
N ASN A 158 3.04 15.50 -15.38
CA ASN A 158 4.39 16.02 -15.62
C ASN A 158 4.68 16.22 -17.11
N VAL A 159 3.65 16.08 -17.95
CA VAL A 159 3.75 16.26 -19.39
C VAL A 159 4.11 17.71 -19.72
N THR A 160 5.29 17.88 -20.33
CA THR A 160 5.69 19.15 -20.95
C THR A 160 5.54 19.05 -22.46
N ALA A 161 5.17 20.13 -23.15
CA ALA A 161 5.03 20.11 -24.61
C ALA A 161 6.33 19.60 -25.28
N GLY A 162 6.22 18.55 -26.12
CA GLY A 162 7.35 17.98 -26.85
C GLY A 162 8.15 16.91 -26.09
N THR A 163 7.65 16.41 -24.95
CA THR A 163 8.29 15.36 -24.16
C THR A 163 7.59 14.00 -24.30
N GLY A 164 8.37 12.91 -24.37
CA GLY A 164 7.86 11.56 -24.67
C GLY A 164 7.17 11.48 -26.04
N PHE A 165 6.17 10.61 -26.16
CA PHE A 165 5.29 10.53 -27.34
C PHE A 165 4.23 11.66 -27.41
N LEU A 166 4.25 12.62 -26.48
CA LEU A 166 3.28 13.72 -26.40
C LEU A 166 3.81 14.96 -27.14
N LYS A 167 3.99 14.82 -28.46
CA LYS A 167 4.55 15.87 -29.33
C LYS A 167 3.55 16.96 -29.78
N GLY A 168 2.27 16.85 -29.39
CA GLY A 168 1.22 17.80 -29.77
C GLY A 168 1.06 19.04 -28.87
N LYS A 169 0.22 19.99 -29.30
CA LYS A 169 -0.21 21.16 -28.52
C LYS A 169 -1.05 20.72 -27.32
N GLN A 170 -0.42 20.52 -26.17
CA GLN A 170 -1.11 20.25 -24.91
C GLN A 170 -1.82 21.52 -24.42
N PHE A 171 -3.15 21.50 -24.31
CA PHE A 171 -3.87 22.43 -23.43
C PHE A 171 -3.88 21.80 -22.04
N MET A 172 -3.23 22.45 -21.07
CA MET A 172 -3.30 22.01 -19.68
C MET A 172 -4.77 22.02 -19.24
N GLY A 173 -5.33 20.83 -19.05
CA GLY A 173 -6.65 20.67 -18.47
C GLY A 173 -6.62 21.21 -17.05
N SER A 174 -7.52 22.15 -16.74
CA SER A 174 -7.64 22.77 -15.44
C SER A 174 -7.68 21.75 -14.31
N ASP A 175 -6.96 22.07 -13.24
CA ASP A 175 -6.95 21.37 -11.95
C ASP A 175 -8.36 20.89 -11.59
N ILE A 176 -8.61 19.59 -11.75
CA ILE A 176 -9.78 18.97 -11.13
C ILE A 176 -9.47 18.97 -9.65
N ALA A 177 -10.35 19.59 -8.85
CA ALA A 177 -10.17 19.66 -7.41
C ALA A 177 -9.87 18.26 -6.87
N SER A 178 -8.73 18.13 -6.20
CA SER A 178 -8.30 16.87 -5.59
C SER A 178 -9.43 16.34 -4.71
N PRO A 179 -9.77 15.04 -4.77
CA PRO A 179 -10.76 14.47 -3.87
C PRO A 179 -10.32 14.74 -2.43
N THR A 180 -11.05 15.60 -1.74
CA THR A 180 -10.75 15.98 -0.36
C THR A 180 -11.10 14.82 0.57
N CYS A 181 -10.12 14.38 1.35
CA CYS A 181 -10.39 13.93 2.71
C CYS A 181 -10.75 15.19 3.54
#